data_AF-A0A9D1YZX9-F1
#
_entry.id   AF-A0A9D1YZX9-F1
#
_cell.length_a   1.000
_cell.length_b   1.000
_cell.length_c   1.000
_cell.angle_alpha   90.00
_cell.angle_beta   90.00
_cell.angle_gamma   90.00
#
_symmetry.space_group_name_H-M   'P 1'
#
loop_
_entity.id
_entity.type
_entity.pdbx_description
1 polymer ?
#
loop_
_entity_poly.entity_id
_entity_poly.type
_entity_poly.pdbx_seq_one_letter_code
_entity_poly.pdbx_strand_id
1 'polypeptide(L)'
;MTRTVYFADRSVTFTPAAPGGEWYAVAAESDGGVSRPKILNFLESHNSVAVVSADPEATFRAFAAQFAWVEAAGGVVVDDRGRWLLIHRNGRWDLPKGHLEAGESIETCAAREVEEETGVRGEVVRPLCRTLHAYWFPKTERWELKQTHWFELRATEASALQPQTEEGIERVVWCTPAEAAEHVREAFPTIRRVAEAMNR
;
A
#
# COMPACT_ATOMS: atom_id res chain seq x y z
N MET A 1 14.82 10.99 -6.86
CA MET A 1 13.85 9.87 -6.88
C MET A 1 12.48 10.42 -6.54
N THR A 2 11.42 9.90 -7.15
CA THR A 2 10.03 10.31 -6.86
C THR A 2 9.44 9.43 -5.78
N ARG A 3 8.90 10.02 -4.72
CA ARG A 3 8.20 9.33 -3.63
C ARG A 3 6.71 9.63 -3.74
N THR A 4 5.86 8.61 -3.56
CA THR A 4 4.41 8.79 -3.57
C THR A 4 3.82 8.25 -2.27
N VAL A 5 3.03 9.09 -1.59
CA VAL A 5 2.27 8.75 -0.40
C VAL A 5 0.79 8.76 -0.76
N TYR A 6 0.07 7.72 -0.36
CA TYR A 6 -1.36 7.58 -0.61
C TYR A 6 -2.16 7.95 0.63
N PHE A 7 -3.35 8.52 0.42
CA PHE A 7 -4.36 8.84 1.43
C PHE A 7 -5.70 8.31 0.92
N ALA A 8 -6.03 7.07 1.26
CA ALA A 8 -7.12 6.33 0.60
C ALA A 8 -6.98 6.38 -0.94
N ASP A 9 -7.95 6.95 -1.67
CA ASP A 9 -7.92 7.08 -3.14
C ASP A 9 -7.07 8.25 -3.65
N ARG A 10 -6.52 9.07 -2.75
CA ARG A 10 -5.75 10.26 -3.11
C ARG A 10 -4.26 9.99 -3.03
N SER A 11 -3.48 10.76 -3.79
CA SER A 11 -2.02 10.61 -3.87
C SER A 11 -1.29 11.94 -3.76
N VAL A 12 -0.14 11.89 -3.10
CA VAL A 12 0.80 13.00 -3.00
C VAL A 12 2.14 12.51 -3.50
N THR A 13 2.70 13.18 -4.51
CA THR A 13 4.02 12.84 -5.04
C THR A 13 5.02 13.96 -4.82
N PHE A 14 6.25 13.60 -4.48
CA PHE A 14 7.37 14.52 -4.28
C PHE A 14 8.29 14.42 -5.50
N THR A 15 8.43 15.51 -6.24
CA THR A 15 8.99 15.48 -7.61
C THR A 15 9.80 16.76 -7.92
N PRO A 16 10.84 16.69 -8.76
CA PRO A 16 11.60 17.89 -9.15
C PRO A 16 10.85 18.81 -10.12
N ALA A 17 9.84 18.27 -10.81
CA ALA A 17 9.00 19.01 -11.75
C ALA A 17 7.56 18.49 -11.71
N ALA A 18 6.61 19.37 -12.04
CA ALA A 18 5.20 19.01 -12.12
C ALA A 18 4.99 17.89 -13.17
N PRO A 19 4.32 16.77 -12.84
CA PRO A 19 4.11 15.66 -13.78
C PRO A 19 3.17 16.00 -14.95
N GLY A 20 2.43 17.13 -14.89
CA GLY A 20 1.38 17.48 -15.83
C GLY A 20 0.07 16.71 -15.59
N GLY A 21 -0.91 16.87 -16.48
CA GLY A 21 -2.19 16.15 -16.43
C GLY A 21 -3.04 16.51 -15.20
N GLU A 22 -3.52 15.49 -14.49
CA GLU A 22 -4.43 15.63 -13.32
C GLU A 22 -3.73 16.08 -12.03
N TRP A 23 -2.40 16.27 -12.05
CA TRP A 23 -1.63 16.63 -10.86
C TRP A 23 -1.75 18.11 -10.53
N TYR A 24 -2.32 18.41 -9.36
CA TYR A 24 -2.29 19.76 -8.79
C TYR A 24 -0.90 20.04 -8.21
N ALA A 25 -0.14 20.91 -8.87
CA ALA A 25 1.22 21.24 -8.47
C ALA A 25 1.25 22.29 -7.35
N VAL A 26 2.04 22.03 -6.32
CA VAL A 26 2.31 22.94 -5.21
C VAL A 26 3.81 23.07 -5.01
N ALA A 27 4.30 24.30 -4.83
CA ALA A 27 5.70 24.52 -4.49
C ALA A 27 5.96 24.15 -3.01
N ALA A 28 7.09 23.52 -2.74
CA ALA A 28 7.62 23.40 -1.39
C ALA A 28 7.90 24.80 -0.80
N GLU A 29 7.86 24.91 0.53
CA GLU A 29 8.15 26.16 1.23
C GLU A 29 9.65 26.49 1.13
N SER A 30 10.03 27.72 1.48
CA SER A 30 11.41 28.22 1.31
C SER A 30 12.45 27.46 2.16
N ASP A 31 12.02 26.76 3.20
CA ASP A 31 12.84 25.85 4.01
C ASP A 31 12.90 24.41 3.43
N GLY A 32 12.28 24.19 2.27
CA GLY A 32 12.17 22.89 1.61
C GLY A 32 11.08 21.98 2.18
N GLY A 33 10.26 22.47 3.13
CA GLY A 33 9.21 21.72 3.79
C GLY A 33 7.84 21.79 3.11
N VAL A 34 6.95 20.90 3.53
CA VAL A 34 5.50 21.05 3.33
C VAL A 34 4.78 20.46 4.54
N SER A 35 3.84 21.20 5.12
CA SER A 35 3.13 20.73 6.31
C SER A 35 2.01 19.75 5.96
N ARG A 36 1.80 18.74 6.82
CA ARG A 36 0.71 17.77 6.69
C ARG A 36 -0.66 18.44 6.59
N PRO A 37 -1.05 19.42 7.45
CA PRO A 37 -2.34 20.09 7.32
C PRO A 37 -2.54 20.77 5.96
N LYS A 38 -1.48 21.39 5.41
CA LYS A 38 -1.54 22.04 4.09
C LYS A 38 -1.78 21.03 2.96
N ILE A 39 -1.08 19.90 2.99
CA ILE A 39 -1.31 18.79 2.05
C ILE A 39 -2.73 18.27 2.16
N LEU A 40 -3.22 17.99 3.38
CA LEU A 40 -4.57 17.50 3.60
C LEU A 40 -5.62 18.47 3.05
N ASN A 41 -5.44 19.77 3.27
CA ASN A 41 -6.31 20.80 2.70
C ASN A 41 -6.34 20.77 1.16
N PHE A 42 -5.19 20.60 0.49
CA PHE A 42 -5.18 20.45 -0.97
C PHE A 42 -5.89 19.17 -1.43
N LEU A 43 -5.72 18.08 -0.66
CA LEU A 43 -6.37 16.81 -0.94
C LEU A 43 -7.89 16.89 -0.83
N GLU A 44 -8.48 17.83 -0.08
CA GLU A 44 -9.93 18.03 -0.04
C GLU A 44 -10.54 18.33 -1.42
N SER A 45 -9.78 19.00 -2.29
CA SER A 45 -10.24 19.41 -3.63
C SER A 45 -9.53 18.68 -4.78
N HIS A 46 -8.46 17.93 -4.51
CA HIS A 46 -7.63 17.30 -5.54
C HIS A 46 -7.27 15.87 -5.17
N ASN A 47 -7.51 14.93 -6.09
CA ASN A 47 -7.13 13.52 -5.88
C ASN A 47 -5.63 13.28 -6.06
N SER A 48 -4.90 14.16 -6.74
CA SER A 48 -3.47 14.02 -7.00
C SER A 48 -2.76 15.35 -6.81
N VAL A 49 -1.83 15.41 -5.85
CA VAL A 49 -1.05 16.60 -5.51
C VAL A 49 0.43 16.34 -5.75
N ALA A 50 1.09 17.20 -6.53
CA ALA A 50 2.52 17.13 -6.78
C ALA A 50 3.24 18.23 -6.00
N VAL A 51 4.03 17.84 -5.01
CA VAL A 51 4.94 18.73 -4.29
C VAL A 51 6.21 18.87 -5.11
N VAL A 52 6.36 20.04 -5.73
CA VAL A 52 7.50 20.38 -6.59
C VAL A 52 8.59 21.01 -5.73
N SER A 53 9.77 20.40 -5.74
CA SER A 53 10.92 20.80 -4.92
C SER A 53 12.24 20.55 -5.64
N ALA A 54 13.24 21.39 -5.41
CA ALA A 54 14.60 21.16 -5.92
C ALA A 54 15.26 19.92 -5.27
N ASP A 55 14.88 19.57 -4.04
CA ASP A 55 15.27 18.32 -3.37
C ASP A 55 14.02 17.55 -2.88
N PRO A 56 13.40 16.73 -3.76
CA PRO A 56 12.20 15.99 -3.42
C PRO A 56 12.37 14.99 -2.28
N GLU A 57 13.57 14.41 -2.12
CA GLU A 57 13.80 13.43 -1.06
C GLU A 57 13.90 14.12 0.30
N ALA A 58 14.56 15.28 0.39
CA ALA A 58 14.56 16.07 1.62
C ALA A 58 13.14 16.55 1.98
N THR A 59 12.37 17.04 1.00
CA THR A 59 10.97 17.45 1.23
C THR A 59 10.10 16.27 1.68
N PHE A 60 10.26 15.09 1.06
CA PHE A 60 9.59 13.88 1.51
C PHE A 60 9.98 13.51 2.95
N ARG A 61 11.26 13.55 3.31
CA ARG A 61 11.71 13.26 4.68
C ARG A 61 11.10 14.21 5.71
N ALA A 62 11.07 15.51 5.42
CA ALA A 62 10.46 16.51 6.29
C ALA A 62 8.94 16.32 6.43
N PHE A 63 8.26 15.92 5.34
CA PHE A 63 6.86 15.55 5.39
C PHE A 63 6.63 14.29 6.23
N ALA A 64 7.38 13.22 5.96
CA ALA A 64 7.25 11.93 6.63
C ALA A 64 7.60 11.99 8.12
N ALA A 65 8.46 12.91 8.55
CA ALA A 65 8.76 13.15 9.97
C ALA A 65 7.54 13.62 10.80
N GLN A 66 6.44 14.02 10.16
CA GLN A 66 5.20 14.43 10.81
C GLN A 66 4.26 13.24 11.12
N PHE A 67 4.72 12.00 10.91
CA PHE A 67 3.94 10.76 11.07
C PHE A 67 4.67 9.78 11.98
N ALA A 68 3.91 8.93 12.66
CA ALA A 68 4.44 7.71 13.27
C ALA A 68 4.63 6.64 12.19
N TRP A 69 5.83 6.07 12.10
CA TRP A 69 6.12 5.03 11.12
C TRP A 69 5.57 3.68 11.54
N VAL A 70 5.01 2.98 10.57
CA VAL A 70 4.49 1.61 10.72
C VAL A 70 5.05 0.76 9.58
N GLU A 71 5.71 -0.33 9.91
CA GLU A 71 6.19 -1.30 8.91
C GLU A 71 5.20 -2.45 8.79
N ALA A 72 4.98 -2.90 7.56
CA ALA A 72 4.04 -3.95 7.22
C ALA A 72 4.55 -4.75 6.03
N ALA A 73 4.10 -5.98 5.88
CA ALA A 73 4.39 -6.79 4.71
C ALA A 73 3.20 -7.64 4.30
N GLY A 74 3.20 -8.06 3.04
CA GLY A 74 2.19 -8.94 2.47
C GLY A 74 2.44 -9.14 0.98
N GLY A 75 1.45 -9.61 0.23
CA GLY A 75 1.75 -9.94 -1.15
C GLY A 75 0.61 -10.43 -2.01
N VAL A 76 0.98 -10.65 -3.26
CA VAL A 76 0.17 -11.36 -4.24
C VAL A 76 0.53 -12.83 -4.15
N VAL A 77 -0.40 -13.64 -3.63
CA VAL A 77 -0.24 -15.09 -3.58
C VAL A 77 -0.77 -15.69 -4.88
N VAL A 78 0.06 -16.50 -5.53
CA VAL A 78 -0.26 -17.15 -6.80
C VAL A 78 -0.27 -18.67 -6.61
N ASP A 79 -1.33 -19.34 -7.07
CA ASP A 79 -1.40 -20.80 -7.08
C ASP A 79 -0.86 -21.41 -8.39
N ASP A 80 -0.79 -22.74 -8.46
CA ASP A 80 -0.32 -23.47 -9.65
C ASP A 80 -1.20 -23.26 -10.91
N ARG A 81 -2.39 -22.67 -10.75
CA ARG A 81 -3.30 -22.33 -11.86
C ARG A 81 -3.15 -20.86 -12.28
N GLY A 82 -2.21 -20.13 -11.68
CA GLY A 82 -2.00 -18.71 -11.93
C GLY A 82 -3.09 -17.80 -11.34
N ARG A 83 -3.92 -18.31 -10.41
CA ARG A 83 -4.95 -17.51 -9.73
C ARG A 83 -4.32 -16.70 -8.61
N TRP A 84 -4.85 -15.50 -8.38
CA TRP A 84 -4.43 -14.63 -7.30
C TRP A 84 -5.35 -14.79 -6.10
N LEU A 85 -4.79 -14.76 -4.90
CA LEU A 85 -5.55 -14.69 -3.66
C LEU A 85 -5.87 -13.23 -3.33
N LEU A 86 -7.16 -12.89 -3.28
CA LEU A 86 -7.64 -11.55 -2.91
C LEU A 86 -8.49 -11.62 -1.66
N ILE A 87 -8.46 -10.54 -0.88
CA ILE A 87 -9.31 -10.35 0.30
C ILE A 87 -10.31 -9.21 0.05
N HIS A 88 -11.51 -9.30 0.61
CA HIS A 88 -12.49 -8.23 0.60
C HIS A 88 -12.67 -7.68 2.01
N ARG A 89 -12.43 -6.39 2.20
CA ARG A 89 -12.49 -5.71 3.49
C ARG A 89 -12.97 -4.28 3.31
N ASN A 90 -13.85 -3.82 4.19
CA ASN A 90 -14.40 -2.46 4.16
C ASN A 90 -15.01 -2.08 2.81
N GLY A 91 -15.72 -3.01 2.17
CA GLY A 91 -16.37 -2.77 0.88
C GLY A 91 -15.43 -2.70 -0.33
N ARG A 92 -14.16 -3.12 -0.21
CA ARG A 92 -13.19 -3.12 -1.31
C ARG A 92 -12.32 -4.37 -1.35
N TRP A 93 -11.88 -4.69 -2.56
CA TRP A 93 -10.83 -5.68 -2.79
C TRP A 93 -9.45 -5.13 -2.39
N ASP A 94 -8.66 -5.99 -1.75
CA ASP A 94 -7.34 -5.71 -1.23
C ASP A 94 -6.48 -6.99 -1.34
N LEU A 95 -5.21 -6.87 -0.99
CA LEU A 95 -4.27 -7.99 -0.86
C LEU A 95 -3.99 -8.26 0.62
N PRO A 96 -3.67 -9.51 0.98
CA PRO A 96 -3.31 -9.85 2.34
C PRO A 96 -1.99 -9.18 2.76
N LYS A 97 -1.97 -8.61 3.97
CA LYS A 97 -0.86 -7.84 4.57
C LYS A 97 -1.21 -7.37 5.99
N GLY A 98 -0.22 -7.45 6.87
CA GLY A 98 -0.30 -6.85 8.20
C GLY A 98 1.04 -6.38 8.72
N HIS A 99 1.15 -6.26 10.04
CA HIS A 99 2.21 -5.51 10.71
C HIS A 99 3.47 -6.35 10.91
N LEU A 100 4.63 -5.73 10.79
CA LEU A 100 5.89 -6.37 11.14
C LEU A 100 5.98 -6.58 12.66
N GLU A 101 6.25 -7.82 13.09
CA GLU A 101 6.50 -8.13 14.48
C GLU A 101 7.98 -7.97 14.88
N ALA A 102 8.23 -7.81 16.19
CA ALA A 102 9.58 -7.59 16.70
C ALA A 102 10.47 -8.82 16.50
N GLY A 103 11.61 -8.63 15.82
CA GLY A 103 12.57 -9.70 15.54
C GLY A 103 12.24 -10.54 14.30
N GLU A 104 11.13 -10.24 13.62
CA GLU A 104 10.71 -10.92 12.40
C GLU A 104 11.38 -10.30 11.15
N SER A 105 11.67 -11.11 10.14
CA SER A 105 12.09 -10.60 8.82
C SER A 105 10.87 -10.11 8.02
N ILE A 106 11.08 -9.17 7.09
CA ILE A 106 9.97 -8.65 6.27
C ILE A 106 9.34 -9.75 5.42
N GLU A 107 10.12 -10.71 4.92
CA GLU A 107 9.66 -11.87 4.17
C GLU A 107 8.84 -12.83 5.05
N THR A 108 9.29 -13.08 6.28
CA THR A 108 8.55 -13.90 7.26
C THR A 108 7.21 -13.24 7.60
N CYS A 109 7.21 -11.92 7.84
CA CYS A 109 5.99 -11.15 8.06
C CYS A 109 5.00 -11.32 6.90
N ALA A 110 5.46 -11.18 5.65
CA ALA A 110 4.58 -11.33 4.49
C ALA A 110 3.92 -12.72 4.42
N ALA A 111 4.68 -13.78 4.68
CA ALA A 111 4.15 -15.15 4.67
C ALA A 111 3.21 -15.42 5.84
N ARG A 112 3.54 -14.96 7.06
CA ARG A 112 2.71 -15.09 8.26
C ARG A 112 1.37 -14.38 8.08
N GLU A 113 1.38 -13.11 7.68
CA GLU A 113 0.17 -12.31 7.50
C GLU A 113 -0.76 -12.89 6.42
N VAL A 114 -0.18 -13.43 5.35
CA VAL A 114 -0.94 -14.19 4.35
C VAL A 114 -1.64 -15.39 4.98
N GLU A 115 -0.93 -16.19 5.78
CA GLU A 115 -1.52 -17.35 6.47
C GLU A 115 -2.59 -16.93 7.47
N GLU A 116 -2.36 -15.90 8.28
CA GLU A 116 -3.28 -15.42 9.30
C GLU A 116 -4.58 -14.85 8.69
N GLU A 117 -4.47 -14.00 7.67
CA GLU A 117 -5.63 -13.32 7.07
C GLU A 117 -6.48 -14.23 6.17
N THR A 118 -5.89 -15.31 5.64
CA THR A 118 -6.49 -16.11 4.56
C THR A 118 -6.56 -17.60 4.81
N GLY A 119 -5.80 -18.11 5.77
CA GLY A 119 -5.53 -19.53 5.98
C GLY A 119 -4.49 -20.14 5.04
N VAL A 120 -4.16 -19.48 3.92
CA VAL A 120 -3.29 -20.04 2.86
C VAL A 120 -1.82 -19.88 3.22
N ARG A 121 -1.03 -20.94 3.04
CA ARG A 121 0.43 -20.85 3.18
C ARG A 121 1.09 -20.55 1.85
N GLY A 122 2.10 -19.69 1.90
CA GLY A 122 2.89 -19.34 0.74
C GLY A 122 4.36 -19.10 1.04
N GLU A 123 5.19 -19.33 0.04
CA GLU A 123 6.62 -19.04 0.07
C GLU A 123 6.91 -17.79 -0.75
N VAL A 124 7.74 -16.89 -0.22
CA VAL A 124 8.19 -15.69 -0.95
C VAL A 124 9.01 -16.09 -2.17
N VAL A 125 8.58 -15.61 -3.34
CA VAL A 125 9.27 -15.80 -4.62
C VAL A 125 10.22 -14.65 -4.89
N ARG A 126 9.73 -13.41 -4.79
CA ARG A 126 10.50 -12.19 -5.05
C ARG A 126 9.84 -10.95 -4.44
N PRO A 127 10.60 -9.88 -4.17
CA PRO A 127 10.03 -8.57 -3.87
C PRO A 127 9.35 -7.96 -5.10
N LEU A 128 8.26 -7.23 -4.88
CA LEU A 128 7.53 -6.49 -5.92
C LEU A 128 7.78 -4.99 -5.81
N CYS A 129 7.32 -4.37 -4.72
CA CYS A 129 7.41 -2.94 -4.52
C CYS A 129 7.19 -2.55 -3.05
N ARG A 130 7.29 -1.26 -2.77
CA ARG A 130 6.87 -0.67 -1.50
C ARG A 130 5.81 0.39 -1.76
N THR A 131 4.81 0.46 -0.89
CA THR A 131 3.80 1.52 -0.90
C THR A 131 3.78 2.25 0.44
N LEU A 132 3.55 3.57 0.39
CA LEU A 132 3.40 4.41 1.57
C LEU A 132 1.95 4.85 1.69
N HIS A 133 1.27 4.46 2.77
CA HIS A 133 -0.11 4.83 3.04
C HIS A 133 -0.18 5.64 4.33
N ALA A 134 -0.67 6.88 4.23
CA ALA A 134 -0.85 7.76 5.36
C ALA A 134 -2.33 7.83 5.78
N TYR A 135 -2.59 7.66 7.08
CA TYR A 135 -3.94 7.74 7.64
C TYR A 135 -3.93 8.21 9.09
N TRP A 136 -5.06 8.75 9.55
CA TRP A 136 -5.30 9.00 10.97
C TRP A 136 -5.71 7.69 11.64
N PHE A 137 -5.04 7.30 12.72
CA PHE A 137 -5.38 6.11 13.48
C PHE A 137 -6.11 6.50 14.78
N PRO A 138 -7.44 6.30 14.87
CA PRO A 138 -8.22 6.79 16.01
C PRO A 138 -7.82 6.18 17.35
N LYS A 139 -7.35 4.92 17.37
CA LYS A 139 -6.99 4.22 18.61
C LYS A 139 -5.77 4.82 19.32
N THR A 140 -4.86 5.45 18.57
CA THR A 140 -3.64 6.06 19.12
C THR A 140 -3.60 7.58 18.94
N GLU A 141 -4.69 8.16 18.42
CA GLU A 141 -4.86 9.60 18.18
C GLU A 141 -3.65 10.24 17.46
N ARG A 142 -3.13 9.56 16.43
CA ARG A 142 -1.99 10.05 15.65
C ARG A 142 -2.12 9.74 14.18
N TRP A 143 -1.34 10.49 13.39
CA TRP A 143 -1.12 10.18 11.99
C TRP A 143 -0.04 9.11 11.85
N GLU A 144 -0.35 8.07 11.09
CA GLU A 144 0.57 6.99 10.77
C GLU A 144 0.96 7.04 9.30
N LEU A 145 2.22 6.73 9.02
CA LEU A 145 2.75 6.50 7.69
C LEU A 145 3.16 5.03 7.62
N LYS A 146 2.29 4.22 7.03
CA LYS A 146 2.53 2.80 6.87
C LYS A 146 3.31 2.52 5.60
N GLN A 147 4.50 1.94 5.74
CA GLN A 147 5.26 1.38 4.64
C GLN A 147 4.96 -0.11 4.54
N THR A 148 4.31 -0.52 3.45
CA THR A 148 4.07 -1.94 3.17
C THR A 148 5.06 -2.44 2.13
N HIS A 149 5.78 -3.51 2.45
CA HIS A 149 6.63 -4.26 1.53
C HIS A 149 5.81 -5.37 0.90
N TRP A 150 5.76 -5.37 -0.42
CA TRP A 150 4.95 -6.30 -1.19
C TRP A 150 5.82 -7.34 -1.87
N PHE A 151 5.38 -8.59 -1.79
CA PHE A 151 6.05 -9.74 -2.39
C PHE A 151 5.11 -10.49 -3.32
N GLU A 152 5.71 -11.22 -4.27
CA GLU A 152 5.06 -12.34 -4.91
C GLU A 152 5.27 -13.56 -4.02
N LEU A 153 4.20 -14.27 -3.70
CA LEU A 153 4.26 -15.54 -2.98
C LEU A 153 3.68 -16.64 -3.85
N ARG A 154 4.27 -17.83 -3.78
CA ARG A 154 3.70 -19.05 -4.36
C ARG A 154 2.96 -19.80 -3.27
N ALA A 155 1.69 -20.14 -3.49
CA ALA A 155 0.94 -20.99 -2.58
C ALA A 155 1.56 -22.39 -2.50
N THR A 156 1.80 -22.88 -1.28
CA THR A 156 2.38 -24.22 -1.05
C THR A 156 1.35 -25.19 -0.49
N GLU A 157 0.38 -24.70 0.27
CA GLU A 157 -0.73 -25.49 0.79
C GLU A 157 -2.03 -24.71 0.63
N ALA A 158 -2.98 -25.29 -0.11
CA ALA A 158 -4.34 -24.79 -0.19
C ALA A 158 -5.18 -25.43 0.92
N SER A 159 -5.02 -24.93 2.14
CA SER A 159 -5.99 -25.11 3.22
C SER A 159 -7.34 -24.49 2.83
N ALA A 160 -8.40 -24.80 3.58
CA ALA A 160 -9.67 -24.13 3.40
C ALA A 160 -9.49 -22.62 3.64
N LEU A 161 -10.02 -21.79 2.74
CA LEU A 161 -9.95 -20.34 2.89
C LEU A 161 -10.64 -19.92 4.19
N GLN A 162 -9.90 -19.21 5.02
CA GLN A 162 -10.35 -18.76 6.33
C GLN A 162 -10.11 -17.26 6.46
N PRO A 163 -11.13 -16.42 6.16
CA PRO A 163 -11.04 -14.99 6.40
C PRO A 163 -10.85 -14.69 7.90
N GLN A 164 -9.88 -13.84 8.22
CA GLN A 164 -9.71 -13.33 9.59
C GLN A 164 -10.72 -12.24 9.91
N THR A 165 -11.89 -12.65 10.41
CA THR A 165 -13.03 -11.75 10.61
C THR A 165 -12.80 -10.66 11.65
N GLU A 166 -11.90 -10.90 12.61
CA GLU A 166 -11.48 -9.96 13.65
C GLU A 166 -10.80 -8.71 13.08
N GLU A 167 -10.18 -8.84 11.90
CA GLU A 167 -9.54 -7.75 11.15
C GLU A 167 -10.49 -7.12 10.11
N GLY A 168 -11.75 -7.56 10.09
CA GLY A 168 -12.79 -7.07 9.19
C GLY A 168 -12.73 -7.67 7.78
N ILE A 169 -11.99 -8.77 7.59
CA ILE A 169 -11.95 -9.48 6.31
C ILE A 169 -13.26 -10.26 6.15
N GLU A 170 -14.04 -9.86 5.15
CA GLU A 170 -15.36 -10.43 4.87
C GLU A 170 -15.26 -11.66 3.96
N ARG A 171 -14.30 -11.65 3.03
CA ARG A 171 -14.10 -12.71 2.04
C ARG A 171 -12.63 -12.88 1.70
N VAL A 172 -12.29 -14.11 1.37
CA VAL A 172 -11.02 -14.50 0.76
C VAL A 172 -11.37 -15.34 -0.46
N VAL A 173 -10.81 -15.03 -1.62
CA VAL A 173 -11.14 -15.70 -2.88
C VAL A 173 -9.92 -15.92 -3.75
N TRP A 174 -9.91 -17.05 -4.45
CA TRP A 174 -9.02 -17.27 -5.58
C TRP A 174 -9.64 -16.69 -6.84
N CYS A 175 -9.00 -15.69 -7.42
CA CYS A 175 -9.41 -15.04 -8.66
C CYS A 175 -8.53 -15.51 -9.82
N THR A 176 -9.14 -15.86 -10.94
CA THR A 176 -8.43 -15.95 -12.22
C THR A 176 -7.74 -14.63 -12.55
N PRO A 177 -6.71 -14.61 -13.42
CA PRO A 177 -6.05 -13.37 -13.83
C PRO A 177 -7.03 -12.27 -14.33
N ALA A 178 -8.11 -12.68 -15.00
CA ALA A 178 -9.14 -11.75 -15.48
C ALA A 178 -9.96 -11.14 -14.33
N GLU A 179 -10.43 -11.97 -13.40
CA GLU A 179 -11.17 -11.51 -12.20
C GLU A 179 -10.28 -10.63 -11.32
N ALA A 180 -9.01 -11.03 -11.12
CA ALA A 180 -8.06 -10.25 -10.34
C ALA A 180 -7.82 -8.86 -10.97
N ALA A 181 -7.66 -8.79 -12.30
CA ALA A 181 -7.51 -7.53 -13.02
C ALA A 181 -8.76 -6.63 -12.89
N GLU A 182 -9.96 -7.21 -12.87
CA GLU A 182 -11.20 -6.48 -12.66
C GLU A 182 -11.30 -5.94 -11.22
N HIS A 183 -11.06 -6.79 -10.22
CA HIS A 183 -11.12 -6.41 -8.81
C HIS A 183 -10.07 -5.38 -8.42
N VAL A 184 -8.84 -5.52 -8.94
CA VAL A 184 -7.75 -4.56 -8.68
C VAL A 184 -8.04 -3.19 -9.30
N ARG A 185 -8.79 -3.11 -10.41
CA ARG A 185 -9.16 -1.82 -11.02
C ARG A 185 -9.93 -0.92 -10.04
N GLU A 186 -10.78 -1.53 -9.24
CA GLU A 186 -11.62 -0.86 -8.23
C GLU A 186 -10.93 -0.77 -6.85
N ALA A 187 -9.75 -1.37 -6.69
CA ALA A 187 -8.98 -1.33 -5.46
C ALA A 187 -8.28 0.02 -5.24
N PHE A 188 -7.78 0.22 -4.02
CA PHE A 188 -6.99 1.40 -3.71
C PHE A 188 -5.78 1.56 -4.65
N PRO A 189 -5.34 2.80 -4.92
CA PRO A 189 -4.18 3.05 -5.78
C PRO A 189 -2.92 2.28 -5.38
N THR A 190 -2.75 1.99 -4.08
CA THR A 190 -1.66 1.15 -3.57
C THR A 190 -1.69 -0.26 -4.13
N ILE A 191 -2.87 -0.87 -4.27
CA ILE A 191 -3.01 -2.25 -4.79
C ILE A 191 -2.85 -2.28 -6.31
N ARG A 192 -3.35 -1.25 -7.00
CA ARG A 192 -3.07 -1.06 -8.43
C ARG A 192 -1.57 -0.98 -8.71
N ARG A 193 -0.81 -0.26 -7.87
CA ARG A 193 0.66 -0.19 -7.93
C ARG A 193 1.32 -1.57 -7.78
N VAL A 194 0.82 -2.43 -6.88
CA VAL A 194 1.34 -3.79 -6.70
C VAL A 194 1.09 -4.64 -7.94
N ALA A 195 -0.11 -4.57 -8.51
CA ALA A 195 -0.42 -5.31 -9.73
C ALA A 195 0.42 -4.86 -10.94
N GLU A 196 0.72 -3.57 -11.07
CA GLU A 196 1.70 -3.08 -12.06
C GLU A 196 3.09 -3.69 -11.86
N ALA A 197 3.51 -3.92 -10.62
CA ALA A 197 4.81 -4.51 -10.30
C ALA A 197 4.86 -6.03 -10.54
N MET A 198 3.72 -6.72 -10.45
CA MET A 198 3.61 -8.13 -10.83
C MET A 198 3.91 -8.35 -12.32
N ASN A 199 3.52 -7.42 -13.18
CA ASN A 199 3.65 -7.52 -14.64
C ASN A 199 5.03 -7.08 -15.20
N ARG A 200 6.02 -6.82 -14.35
CA ARG A 200 7.37 -6.36 -14.71
C ARG A 200 8.42 -7.45 -14.67
#